data_AF-A0A2A4ZW93-F1
#
_entry.id   AF-A0A2A4ZW93-F1
#
_cell.length_a   1.000
_cell.length_b   1.000
_cell.length_c   1.000
_cell.angle_alpha   90.00
_cell.angle_beta   90.00
_cell.angle_gamma   90.00
#
_symmetry.space_group_name_H-M   'P 1'
#
loop_
_entity.id
_entity.type
_entity.pdbx_description
1 polymer ?
#
loop_
_entity_poly.entity_id
_entity_poly.type
_entity_poly.pdbx_seq_one_letter_code
_entity_poly.pdbx_strand_id
1 'polypeptide(L)' 'MGRYLLRHLIKKSHQTDIDMLLLEVRRSNEGAQDLYQSEGFHELGVRKAYYPAENGREDAIILAKYLKN' A
#
# COMPACT_ATOMS: atom_id res chain seq x y z
N MET A 1 0.72 -1.52 16.00
CA MET A 1 -0.50 -0.71 15.74
C MET A 1 -0.85 -0.59 14.25
N GLY A 2 0.08 -0.25 13.35
CA GLY A 2 -0.23 -0.14 11.90
C GLY A 2 -0.92 -1.36 11.27
N ARG A 3 -0.41 -2.57 11.54
CA ARG A 3 -1.03 -3.82 11.08
C ARG A 3 -2.49 -4.00 11.53
N TYR A 4 -2.81 -3.60 12.75
CA TYR A 4 -4.16 -3.73 13.30
C TYR A 4 -5.16 -2.85 12.52
N LEU A 5 -4.80 -1.59 12.28
CA LEU A 5 -5.64 -0.66 11.51
C LEU A 5 -5.80 -1.13 10.06
N LEU A 6 -4.71 -1.58 9.43
CA LEU A 6 -4.75 -2.12 8.08
C LEU A 6 -5.69 -3.33 7.96
N ARG A 7 -5.58 -4.30 8.87
CA ARG A 7 -6.48 -5.47 8.90
C ARG A 7 -7.93 -5.09 9.17
N HIS A 8 -8.17 -4.07 10.00
CA HIS A 8 -9.52 -3.57 10.21
C HIS A 8 -10.11 -2.98 8.92
N LEU A 9 -9.33 -2.21 8.15
CA LEU A 9 -9.76 -1.68 6.86
C LEU A 9 -10.02 -2.78 5.83
N ILE A 10 -9.13 -3.77 5.72
CA ILE A 10 -9.31 -4.94 4.83
C ILE A 10 -10.59 -5.70 5.20
N LYS A 11 -10.82 -5.93 6.51
CA LYS A 11 -12.03 -6.60 6.98
C LYS A 11 -13.30 -5.83 6.59
N LYS A 12 -13.28 -4.51 6.71
CA LYS A 12 -14.42 -3.67 6.30
C LYS A 12 -14.62 -3.66 4.79
N SER A 13 -13.56 -3.67 3.98
CA SER A 13 -13.69 -3.67 2.52
C SER A 13 -14.30 -4.97 1.99
N HIS A 14 -14.11 -6.11 2.67
CA HIS A 14 -14.82 -7.34 2.31
C HIS A 14 -16.34 -7.30 2.51
N GLN A 15 -16.87 -6.28 3.20
CA GLN A 15 -18.31 -6.06 3.40
C GLN A 15 -18.90 -5.09 2.37
N THR A 16 -18.15 -4.78 1.31
CA THR A 16 -18.50 -3.81 0.27
C THR A 16 -18.25 -4.41 -1.11
N ASP A 17 -18.82 -3.82 -2.16
CA ASP A 17 -18.59 -4.25 -3.56
C ASP A 17 -17.25 -3.74 -4.15
N ILE A 18 -16.21 -3.63 -3.33
CA ILE A 18 -14.88 -3.18 -3.77
C ILE A 18 -14.07 -4.38 -4.29
N ASP A 19 -13.49 -4.24 -5.47
CA ASP A 19 -12.68 -5.29 -6.10
C ASP A 19 -11.21 -5.29 -5.66
N MET A 20 -10.69 -4.12 -5.27
CA MET A 20 -9.27 -3.91 -5.02
C MET A 20 -9.02 -2.78 -4.03
N LEU A 21 -8.04 -2.96 -3.15
CA LEU A 21 -7.44 -1.90 -2.35
C LEU A 21 -6.14 -1.44 -3.02
N LEU A 22 -5.95 -0.12 -3.06
CA LEU A 22 -4.72 0.51 -3.52
C LEU A 22 -4.12 1.36 -2.41
N LEU A 23 -2.80 1.40 -2.36
CA LEU A 23 -2.05 2.34 -1.53
C LEU A 23 -0.73 2.71 -2.20
N GLU A 24 -0.15 3.79 -1.70
CA GLU A 24 1.16 4.27 -2.11
C GLU A 24 2.06 4.32 -0.89
N VAL A 25 3.32 3.92 -1.06
CA VAL A 25 4.33 3.96 0.00
C VAL A 25 5.63 4.53 -0.55
N ARG A 26 6.33 5.33 0.27
CA ARG A 26 7.67 5.83 -0.05
C ARG A 26 8.63 4.68 -0.35
N ARG A 27 9.43 4.79 -1.41
CA ARG A 27 10.39 3.76 -1.83
C ARG A 27 11.43 3.43 -0.74
N SER A 28 11.77 4.40 0.11
CA SER A 28 12.70 4.22 1.24
C SER A 28 12.06 3.58 2.48
N ASN A 29 10.73 3.48 2.55
CA ASN A 29 10.04 2.94 3.72
C ASN A 29 9.87 1.41 3.61
N GLU A 30 10.98 0.69 3.72
CA GLU A 30 11.04 -0.78 3.60
C GLU A 30 10.12 -1.46 4.63
N GLY A 31 10.09 -0.98 5.88
CA GLY A 31 9.24 -1.57 6.92
C GLY A 31 7.74 -1.49 6.63
N ALA A 32 7.28 -0.43 5.99
CA ALA A 32 5.89 -0.35 5.53
C ALA A 32 5.65 -1.23 4.29
N GLN A 33 6.60 -1.29 3.36
CA GLN A 33 6.52 -2.20 2.20
C GLN A 33 6.38 -3.65 2.65
N ASP A 34 7.23 -4.11 3.57
CA ASP A 34 7.18 -5.46 4.15
C ASP A 34 5.85 -5.73 4.84
N LEU A 35 5.34 -4.76 5.60
CA LEU A 35 4.03 -4.86 6.23
C LEU A 35 2.94 -5.09 5.17
N TYR A 36 2.87 -4.26 4.13
CA TYR A 36 1.83 -4.38 3.11
C TYR A 36 1.95 -5.68 2.31
N GLN A 37 3.16 -6.08 1.92
CA GLN A 37 3.42 -7.34 1.22
C GLN A 37 3.00 -8.54 2.08
N SER A 38 3.31 -8.53 3.38
CA SER A 38 2.89 -9.60 4.31
C SER A 38 1.38 -9.68 4.53
N GLU A 39 0.62 -8.65 4.18
CA GLU A 39 -0.85 -8.64 4.21
C GLU A 39 -1.46 -8.95 2.81
N GLY A 40 -0.63 -9.37 1.86
CA GLY A 40 -1.02 -9.80 0.52
C GLY A 40 -1.26 -8.67 -0.47
N PHE A 41 -0.64 -7.52 -0.27
CA PHE A 41 -0.49 -6.53 -1.32
C PHE A 41 0.68 -6.90 -2.25
N HIS A 42 0.59 -6.55 -3.53
CA HIS A 42 1.65 -6.73 -4.52
C HIS A 42 1.91 -5.41 -5.25
N GLU A 43 3.12 -5.24 -5.80
CA GLU A 43 3.48 -4.05 -6.56
C GLU A 43 2.71 -3.99 -7.88
N LEU A 44 2.07 -2.85 -8.12
CA LEU A 44 1.40 -2.52 -9.37
C LEU A 44 2.26 -1.57 -10.24
N GLY A 45 3.14 -0.78 -9.61
CA GLY A 45 4.08 0.07 -10.31
C GLY A 45 4.67 1.17 -9.44
N VAL A 46 5.34 2.14 -10.08
CA VAL A 46 6.06 3.22 -9.40
C VAL A 46 5.63 4.58 -9.94
N ARG A 47 5.28 5.51 -9.04
CA ARG A 47 5.12 6.93 -9.37
C ARG A 47 6.45 7.63 -9.10
N LYS A 48 7.10 8.05 -10.19
CA LYS A 48 8.39 8.75 -10.12
C LYS A 48 8.24 10.11 -9.44
N ALA A 49 9.19 10.46 -8.58
CA ALA A 49 9.27 11.76 -7.90
C ALA A 49 7.92 12.18 -7.27
N TYR A 50 7.25 11.27 -6.57
CA TYR A 50 5.91 11.52 -6.04
C TYR A 50 5.92 12.28 -4.71
N TYR A 51 6.75 11.87 -3.77
CA TYR A 51 6.84 12.51 -2.45
C TYR A 51 7.93 13.57 -2.40
N PRO A 52 7.72 14.71 -1.71
CA PRO A 52 8.81 15.59 -1.32
C PRO A 52 9.78 14.85 -0.38
N ALA A 53 11.07 15.11 -0.55
CA ALA A 53 12.14 14.60 0.30
C ALA A 53 13.14 15.73 0.58
N GLU A 54 14.04 15.54 1.55
CA GLU A 54 15.03 16.56 1.93
C GLU A 54 15.85 17.03 0.73
N ASN A 55 16.25 16.11 -0.16
CA ASN A 55 17.01 16.41 -1.36
C ASN A 55 16.19 16.08 -2.63
N GLY A 56 15.16 16.88 -2.86
CA GLY A 56 14.33 16.80 -4.06
C GLY A 56 13.07 15.97 -3.85
N ARG A 57 12.93 14.89 -4.61
CA ARG A 57 11.69 14.10 -4.66
C ARG A 57 12.00 12.62 -4.66
N GLU A 58 11.13 11.87 -4.00
CA GLU A 58 11.23 10.42 -3.83
C GLU A 58 10.08 9.73 -4.54
N ASP A 59 10.37 8.57 -5.11
CA ASP A 59 9.39 7.71 -5.76
C ASP A 59 8.39 7.12 -4.74
N ALA A 60 7.18 6.85 -5.22
CA ALA A 60 6.19 6.04 -4.50
C ALA A 60 6.00 4.71 -5.21
N ILE A 61 5.94 3.63 -4.43
CA ILE A 61 5.52 2.31 -4.91
C ILE A 61 4.01 2.23 -4.74
N ILE A 62 3.30 1.91 -5.82
CA ILE A 62 1.87 1.62 -5.81
C ILE A 62 1.72 0.13 -5.50
N LEU A 63 0.98 -0.18 -4.45
CA LEU A 63 0.69 -1.54 -4.02
C LEU A 63 -0.82 -1.80 -4.11
N ALA A 64 -1.19 -2.99 -4.57
CA ALA A 64 -2.57 -3.41 -4.77
C ALA A 64 -2.88 -4.71 -4.02
N LYS A 65 -4.10 -4.84 -3.50
CA LYS A 65 -4.66 -6.10 -2.98
C LYS A 65 -6.04 -6.32 -3.59
N TYR A 66 -6.18 -7.37 -4.40
CA TYR A 66 -7.47 -7.80 -4.92
C TYR A 66 -8.29 -8.50 -3.82
N LEU A 67 -9.58 -8.21 -3.74
CA LEU A 67 -10.49 -8.69 -2.68
C LEU A 67 -11.44 -9.80 -3.12
N LYS A 68 -11.56 -10.04 -4.43
CA LYS A 68 -12.40 -11.09 -5.01
C LYS A 68 -11.55 -12.29 -5.44
N ASN A 69 -11.97 -13.48 -4.98
CA ASN A 69 -11.71 -14.79 -5.59
C ASN A 69 -13.05 -15.36 -6.03
#